data_AF-A0A1T3CNX1-F1
#
_entry.id   AF-A0A1T3CNX1-F1
#
_cell.length_a   1.000
_cell.length_b   1.000
_cell.length_c   1.000
_cell.angle_alpha   90.00
_cell.angle_beta   90.00
_cell.angle_gamma   90.00
#
_symmetry.space_group_name_H-M   'P 1'
#
loop_
_entity.id
_entity.type
_entity.pdbx_description
1 polymer ?
#
loop_
_entity_poly.entity_id
_entity_poly.type
_entity_poly.pdbx_seq_one_letter_code
_entity_poly.pdbx_strand_id
1 'polypeptide(L)'
;MSWAWRHLAGITPGKGRDIVLHVKFSTDPAVGFVQIWEDGVRQKMVGGDGYTVHYRTLNPQLNWDGTPNSLILNQYRNVATKYGSSGVTLYHDSVKVGHSFEEVSP
;
A
#
# COMPACT_ATOMS: atom_id res chain seq x y z
N MET A 1 -10.28 -5.20 10.35
CA MET A 1 -10.03 -3.76 10.53
C MET A 1 -9.66 -3.21 9.17
N SER A 2 -10.43 -2.26 8.62
CA SER A 2 -10.06 -1.57 7.38
C SER A 2 -9.36 -0.26 7.74
N TRP A 3 -8.22 -0.02 7.13
CA TRP A 3 -7.53 1.27 7.18
C TRP A 3 -7.38 1.78 5.75
N ALA A 4 -7.29 3.10 5.62
CA ALA A 4 -7.06 3.77 4.36
C ALA A 4 -6.19 5.00 4.62
N TRP A 5 -5.48 5.48 3.61
CA TRP A 5 -5.00 6.86 3.63
C TRP A 5 -5.91 7.68 2.73
N ARG A 6 -6.10 8.93 3.11
CA ARG A 6 -6.92 9.85 2.34
C ARG A 6 -6.02 10.56 1.35
N HIS A 7 -6.00 10.08 0.11
CA HIS A 7 -5.44 10.86 -0.99
C HIS A 7 -6.30 12.12 -1.18
N LEU A 8 -5.68 13.30 -1.13
CA LEU A 8 -6.39 14.58 -1.18
C LEU A 8 -6.70 15.04 -2.60
N ALA A 9 -6.01 14.52 -3.61
CA ALA A 9 -6.29 14.78 -5.02
C ALA A 9 -7.03 13.58 -5.66
N GLY A 10 -7.47 13.72 -6.91
CA GLY A 10 -8.01 12.59 -7.68
C GLY A 10 -6.89 11.90 -8.48
N ILE A 11 -6.97 10.58 -8.66
CA ILE A 11 -6.13 9.87 -9.65
C ILE A 11 -6.44 10.43 -11.04
N THR A 12 -5.42 11.00 -11.69
CA THR A 12 -5.51 11.60 -13.03
C THR A 12 -5.00 10.60 -14.08
N PRO A 13 -5.84 10.18 -15.05
CA PRO A 13 -5.39 9.29 -16.13
C PRO A 13 -4.18 9.85 -16.90
N GLY A 14 -3.26 8.96 -17.29
CA GLY A 14 -2.07 9.32 -18.07
C GLY A 14 -0.91 9.94 -17.28
N LYS A 15 -1.04 10.09 -15.96
CA LYS A 15 0.06 10.54 -15.08
C LYS A 15 0.60 9.38 -14.27
N GLY A 16 1.92 9.18 -14.33
CA GLY A 16 2.66 8.29 -13.43
C GLY A 16 2.62 8.80 -12.00
N ARG A 17 2.71 7.88 -11.04
CA ARG A 17 2.67 8.17 -9.61
C ARG A 17 3.51 7.16 -8.86
N ASP A 18 4.10 7.63 -7.78
CA ASP A 18 5.02 6.83 -6.99
C ASP A 18 4.42 6.49 -5.65
N ILE A 19 4.45 5.20 -5.30
CA ILE A 19 3.91 4.71 -4.04
C ILE A 19 4.99 3.91 -3.34
N VAL A 20 5.29 4.29 -2.10
CA VAL A 20 6.20 3.54 -1.22
C VAL A 20 5.43 3.07 0.01
N LEU A 21 5.52 1.78 0.31
CA LEU A 21 5.00 1.20 1.55
C LEU A 21 6.16 0.77 2.43
N HIS A 22 6.18 1.24 3.67
CA HIS A 22 7.08 0.72 4.70
C HIS A 22 6.26 -0.14 5.65
N VAL A 23 6.58 -1.44 5.68
CA VAL A 23 5.82 -2.44 6.43
C VAL A 23 6.74 -3.16 7.40
N LYS A 24 6.37 -3.16 8.68
CA LYS A 24 6.97 -4.06 9.67
C LYS A 24 6.09 -5.29 9.82
N PHE A 25 6.57 -6.42 9.31
CA PHE A 25 5.91 -7.71 9.46
C PHE A 25 6.07 -8.25 10.89
N SER A 26 4.95 -8.47 11.58
CA SER A 26 4.92 -9.03 12.94
C SER A 26 3.55 -9.62 13.27
N THR A 27 3.54 -10.65 14.12
CA THR A 27 2.33 -11.22 14.73
C THR A 27 1.86 -10.42 15.96
N ASP A 28 2.73 -9.58 16.52
CA ASP A 28 2.43 -8.68 17.62
C ASP A 28 1.85 -7.35 17.07
N PRO A 29 0.62 -6.97 17.45
CA PRO A 29 0.00 -5.73 16.99
C PRO A 29 0.67 -4.44 17.49
N ALA A 30 1.48 -4.50 18.54
CA ALA A 30 2.27 -3.35 19.01
C ALA A 30 3.55 -3.14 18.17
N VAL A 31 4.04 -4.19 17.50
CA VAL A 31 5.28 -4.16 16.69
C VAL A 31 4.98 -3.99 15.21
N GLY A 32 3.93 -4.66 14.70
CA GLY A 32 3.56 -4.61 13.30
C GLY A 32 2.99 -3.24 12.92
N PHE A 33 3.41 -2.71 11.77
CA PHE A 33 2.88 -1.44 11.27
C PHE A 33 2.95 -1.29 9.76
N VAL A 34 2.20 -0.30 9.25
CA VAL A 34 2.27 0.20 7.87
C VAL A 34 2.38 1.72 7.85
N GLN A 35 3.22 2.23 6.95
CA GLN A 35 3.37 3.64 6.60
C GLN A 35 3.37 3.77 5.07
N ILE A 36 2.88 4.90 4.54
CA ILE A 36 2.73 5.11 3.10
C ILE A 36 3.27 6.49 2.70
N TRP A 37 3.98 6.53 1.58
CA TRP A 37 4.36 7.74 0.87
C TRP A 37 3.75 7.70 -0.53
N GLU A 38 3.38 8.87 -1.00
CA GLU A 38 2.83 9.08 -2.32
C GLU A 38 3.54 10.30 -2.92
N ASP A 39 4.16 10.11 -4.09
CA ASP A 39 4.96 11.12 -4.78
C ASP A 39 6.00 11.78 -3.83
N GLY A 40 6.66 10.96 -3.02
CA GLY A 40 7.66 11.39 -2.02
C GLY A 40 7.09 11.95 -0.71
N VAL A 41 5.78 12.19 -0.61
CA VAL A 41 5.15 12.80 0.57
C VAL A 41 4.51 11.74 1.46
N ARG A 42 4.82 11.77 2.75
CA ARG A 42 4.25 10.84 3.73
C ARG A 42 2.78 11.12 4.00
N GLN A 43 1.95 10.08 4.00
CA GLN A 43 0.50 10.18 4.07
C GLN A 43 -0.03 9.97 5.49
N LYS A 44 -1.02 10.78 5.89
CA LYS A 44 -1.77 10.56 7.14
C LYS A 44 -2.71 9.36 6.99
N MET A 45 -2.70 8.49 7.98
CA MET A 45 -3.43 7.23 7.98
C MET A 45 -4.73 7.35 8.77
N VAL A 46 -5.85 6.96 8.16
CA VAL A 46 -7.14 6.88 8.86
C VAL A 46 -7.13 5.63 9.74
N GLY A 47 -7.43 5.81 11.03
CA GLY A 47 -7.39 4.72 12.01
C GLY A 47 -5.98 4.38 12.51
N GLY A 48 -4.98 5.21 12.19
CA GLY A 48 -3.62 5.11 12.72
C GLY A 48 -3.28 6.26 13.66
N ASP A 49 -2.06 6.21 14.21
CA ASP A 49 -1.45 7.31 14.95
C ASP A 49 -0.72 8.24 13.97
N GLY A 50 -1.45 9.22 13.45
CA GLY A 50 -0.94 10.20 12.49
C GLY A 50 -0.56 9.58 11.14
N TYR A 51 0.69 9.12 11.01
CA TYR A 51 1.29 8.61 9.77
C TYR A 51 1.64 7.11 9.82
N THR A 52 1.19 6.41 10.85
CA THR A 52 1.47 4.98 11.05
C THR A 52 0.20 4.27 11.49
N VAL A 53 -0.12 3.13 10.89
CA VAL A 53 -1.14 2.21 11.42
C VAL A 53 -0.43 1.05 12.08
N HIS A 54 -0.63 0.88 13.38
CA HIS A 54 -0.16 -0.30 14.12
C HIS A 54 -1.23 -1.39 14.09
N TYR A 55 -0.84 -2.60 13.70
CA TYR A 55 -1.70 -3.77 13.75
C TYR A 55 -0.89 -5.05 13.55
N ARG A 56 -1.52 -6.20 13.81
CA ARG A 56 -0.97 -7.52 13.49
C ARG A 56 -0.86 -7.67 11.97
N THR A 57 0.29 -7.33 11.40
CA THR A 57 0.55 -7.39 9.95
C THR A 57 0.69 -8.83 9.43
N LEU A 58 1.15 -9.75 10.29
CA LEU A 58 1.13 -11.19 10.06
C LEU A 58 0.08 -11.86 10.95
N ASN A 59 -1.03 -12.28 10.35
CA ASN A 59 -2.14 -12.94 11.02
C ASN A 59 -2.25 -14.40 10.56
N PRO A 60 -1.83 -15.39 11.40
CA PRO A 60 -1.84 -16.81 11.08
C PRO A 60 -3.21 -17.36 10.62
N GLN A 61 -4.30 -16.69 11.01
CA GLN A 61 -5.66 -17.11 10.69
C GLN A 61 -6.24 -16.43 9.45
N LEU A 62 -5.51 -15.50 8.81
CA LEU A 62 -6.06 -14.65 7.76
C LEU A 62 -5.14 -14.44 6.56
N ASN A 63 -3.87 -14.11 6.78
CA ASN A 63 -2.99 -13.62 5.72
C ASN A 63 -1.55 -14.11 5.81
N TRP A 64 -1.24 -15.02 6.72
CA TRP A 64 0.10 -15.60 6.86
C TRP A 64 -0.03 -17.05 7.34
N ASP A 65 0.82 -17.94 6.86
CA ASP A 65 0.80 -19.38 7.19
C ASP A 65 2.13 -19.87 7.81
N GLY A 66 3.04 -18.94 8.13
CA GLY A 66 4.39 -19.24 8.60
C GLY A 66 5.46 -19.24 7.51
N THR A 67 5.09 -19.07 6.24
CA THR A 67 6.04 -19.03 5.12
C THR A 67 6.50 -17.60 4.77
N PRO A 68 7.61 -17.43 4.01
CA PRO A 68 8.02 -16.12 3.54
C PRO A 68 6.93 -15.42 2.72
N ASN A 69 6.74 -14.13 2.95
CA ASN A 69 5.78 -13.31 2.19
C ASN A 69 6.35 -12.95 0.82
N SER A 70 5.46 -12.68 -0.14
CA SER A 70 5.80 -12.17 -1.46
C SER A 70 5.04 -10.88 -1.76
N LEU A 71 5.65 -10.01 -2.58
CA LEU A 71 4.96 -8.86 -3.16
C LEU A 71 4.36 -9.27 -4.50
N ILE A 72 3.03 -9.23 -4.59
CA ILE A 72 2.30 -9.49 -5.83
C ILE A 72 1.60 -8.20 -6.24
N LEU A 73 1.99 -7.65 -7.39
CA LEU A 73 1.27 -6.54 -8.02
C LEU A 73 0.06 -7.12 -8.78
N ASN A 74 -1.09 -7.09 -8.13
CA ASN A 74 -2.34 -7.54 -8.73
C ASN A 74 -3.23 -6.34 -9.09
N GLN A 75 -3.95 -6.46 -10.20
CA GLN A 75 -4.90 -5.45 -10.63
C GLN A 75 -6.31 -6.01 -10.60
N TYR A 76 -7.10 -5.50 -9.66
CA TYR A 76 -8.49 -5.84 -9.50
C TYR A 76 -9.37 -4.62 -9.77
N ARG A 77 -10.29 -4.77 -10.73
CA ARG A 77 -11.30 -3.77 -11.02
C ARG A 77 -12.58 -4.13 -10.30
N ASN A 78 -13.01 -3.30 -9.37
CA ASN A 78 -14.37 -3.38 -8.83
C ASN A 78 -15.38 -2.97 -9.92
N VAL A 79 -16.54 -3.61 -10.00
CA VAL A 79 -17.60 -3.28 -10.99
C VAL A 79 -18.15 -1.85 -10.86
N ALA A 80 -18.04 -1.22 -9.69
CA ALA A 80 -18.55 0.12 -9.39
C ALA A 80 -17.54 1.26 -9.62
N THR A 81 -16.67 1.20 -10.63
CA THR A 81 -15.70 2.29 -10.88
C THR A 81 -16.35 3.51 -11.55
N LYS A 82 -15.81 4.71 -11.26
CA LYS A 82 -16.13 5.95 -11.99
C LYS A 82 -15.56 6.03 -13.42
N TYR A 83 -14.71 5.08 -13.83
CA TYR A 83 -13.99 5.09 -15.11
C TYR A 83 -14.76 4.38 -16.23
N GLY A 84 -16.09 4.38 -16.16
CA GLY A 84 -16.98 3.74 -17.15
C GLY A 84 -16.92 2.22 -17.11
N SER A 85 -17.48 1.56 -18.14
CA SER A 85 -17.43 0.09 -18.35
C SER A 85 -16.32 -0.34 -19.31
N SER A 86 -15.77 0.59 -20.09
CA SER A 86 -14.62 0.36 -20.99
C SER A 86 -13.42 -0.21 -20.23
N GLY A 87 -12.58 -1.00 -20.89
CA GLY A 87 -11.36 -1.56 -20.28
C GLY A 87 -10.46 -0.47 -19.70
N VAL A 88 -9.81 -0.77 -18.57
CA VAL A 88 -8.80 0.09 -17.95
C VAL A 88 -7.44 -0.55 -18.18
N THR A 89 -6.49 0.21 -18.72
CA THR A 89 -5.08 -0.20 -18.81
C THR A 89 -4.30 0.47 -17.70
N LEU A 90 -3.53 -0.32 -16.94
CA LEU A 90 -2.62 0.15 -15.90
C LEU A 90 -1.21 -0.26 -16.26
N TYR A 91 -0.27 0.64 -16.06
CA TYR A 91 1.15 0.42 -16.27
C TYR A 91 1.84 0.41 -14.90
N HIS A 92 2.80 -0.50 -14.73
CA HIS A 92 3.71 -0.52 -13.59
C HIS A 92 5.13 -0.37 -14.11
N ASP A 93 5.96 0.31 -13.34
CA ASP A 93 7.37 0.45 -13.62
C ASP A 93 8.14 0.56 -12.31
N SER A 94 9.47 0.36 -12.37
CA SER A 94 10.42 0.63 -11.27
C SER A 94 10.05 -0.01 -9.92
N VAL A 95 9.58 -1.26 -9.95
CA VAL A 95 9.24 -2.02 -8.75
C VAL A 95 10.51 -2.41 -8.00
N LYS A 96 10.64 -1.92 -6.76
CA LYS A 96 11.80 -2.15 -5.88
C LYS A 96 11.35 -2.70 -4.52
N VAL A 97 12.19 -3.52 -3.89
CA VAL A 97 12.06 -3.93 -2.48
C VAL A 97 13.41 -3.69 -1.83
N GLY A 98 13.40 -3.02 -0.68
CA GLY A 98 14.61 -2.61 0.03
C GLY A 98 14.35 -2.42 1.51
N HIS A 99 15.37 -1.95 2.22
CA HIS A 99 15.37 -1.77 3.67
C HIS A 99 15.27 -0.31 4.11
N SER A 100 15.33 0.63 3.16
CA SER A 100 15.23 2.07 3.40
C SER A 100 14.31 2.74 2.38
N PHE A 101 13.87 3.97 2.68
CA PHE A 101 13.06 4.74 1.74
C PHE A 101 13.87 5.09 0.49
N GLU A 102 15.14 5.43 0.67
CA GLU A 102 16.07 5.85 -0.37
C GLU A 102 16.37 4.74 -1.38
N GLU A 103 16.39 3.47 -0.94
CA GLU A 103 16.58 2.32 -1.82
C GLU A 103 15.39 2.05 -2.75
N VAL A 104 14.19 2.43 -2.34
CA VAL A 104 12.94 2.08 -3.03
C VAL A 104 12.22 3.27 -3.64
N SER A 105 12.58 4.50 -3.24
CA SER A 105 12.09 5.70 -3.89
C SER A 105 12.51 5.67 -5.38
N PRO A 106 11.62 6.11 -6.29
CA PRO A 106 11.88 6.16 -7.73
C PRO A 106 13.20 6.82 -8.09
#